data_AF-A0A3D1XQZ4-F1
#
_entry.id   AF-A0A3D1XQZ4-F1
#
_cell.length_a   1.000
_cell.length_b   1.000
_cell.length_c   1.000
_cell.angle_alpha   90.00
_cell.angle_beta   90.00
_cell.angle_gamma   90.00
#
_symmetry.space_group_name_H-M   'P 1'
#
loop_
_entity.id
_entity.type
_entity.pdbx_description
1 polymer ?
#
loop_
_entity_poly.entity_id
_entity_poly.type
_entity_poly.pdbx_seq_one_letter_code
_entity_poly.pdbx_strand_id
1 'polypeptide(L)'
;MRSSISKGLKNLLVLALYTLILTSGNTALAADICRDGLKELQGSQGTIQDKGGIWGYLEQTQSLRSESLLGLQIDGKLQRLISTFESLCSEGKTPTGSLHSQILGLLGDARMVFNRSGDRRKKEQLLETLNTLKKNIEELLAKLPS
;
A
#
# COMPACT_ATOMS: atom_id res chain seq x y z
N MET A 1 22.67 9.69 55.22
CA MET A 1 21.48 8.96 54.69
C MET A 1 20.63 9.76 53.69
N ARG A 2 20.30 11.05 53.93
CA ARG A 2 19.47 11.88 53.02
C ARG A 2 20.00 12.01 51.57
N SER A 3 21.32 12.07 51.38
CA SER A 3 21.94 12.25 50.06
C SER A 3 21.76 11.03 49.11
N SER A 4 21.70 9.82 49.65
CA SER A 4 21.58 8.60 48.85
C SER A 4 20.16 8.42 48.27
N ILE A 5 19.14 8.79 49.06
CA ILE A 5 17.72 8.73 48.67
C ILE A 5 17.42 9.71 47.51
N SER A 6 18.05 10.89 47.54
CA SER A 6 17.93 11.89 46.46
C SER A 6 18.51 11.42 45.12
N LYS A 7 19.64 10.70 45.14
CA LYS A 7 20.26 10.12 43.94
C LYS A 7 19.43 8.97 43.36
N GLY A 8 18.91 8.09 44.22
CA GLY A 8 18.04 6.99 43.80
C GLY A 8 16.76 7.48 43.12
N LEU A 9 16.10 8.51 43.68
CA LEU A 9 14.88 9.08 43.11
C LEU A 9 15.14 9.77 41.76
N LYS A 10 16.26 10.49 41.60
CA LYS A 10 16.65 11.10 40.32
C LYS A 10 16.91 10.04 39.24
N ASN A 11 17.59 8.95 39.58
CA ASN A 11 17.83 7.86 38.63
C ASN A 11 16.53 7.15 38.23
N LEU A 12 15.59 6.97 39.16
CA LEU A 12 14.27 6.40 38.85
C LEU A 12 13.46 7.30 37.91
N LEU A 13 13.52 8.61 38.14
CA LEU A 13 12.84 9.62 37.32
C LEU A 13 13.41 9.68 35.90
N VAL A 14 14.74 9.59 35.76
CA VAL A 14 15.41 9.50 34.46
C VAL A 14 15.03 8.22 33.72
N LEU A 15 14.97 7.07 34.42
CA LEU A 15 14.52 5.81 33.81
C LEU A 15 13.07 5.88 33.32
N ALA A 16 12.18 6.48 34.12
CA ALA A 16 10.77 6.66 33.77
C ALA A 16 10.55 7.61 32.59
N LEU A 17 11.36 8.68 32.48
CA LEU A 17 11.38 9.55 31.31
C LEU A 17 11.88 8.82 30.06
N TYR A 18 12.91 7.98 30.20
CA TYR A 18 13.44 7.20 29.08
C TYR A 18 12.42 6.20 28.52
N THR A 19 11.66 5.53 29.39
CA THR A 19 10.62 4.58 28.97
C THR A 19 9.42 5.28 28.31
N LEU A 20 9.04 6.49 28.76
CA LEU A 20 7.97 7.29 28.14
C LEU A 20 8.31 7.77 26.71
N ILE A 21 9.58 8.11 26.47
CA ILE A 21 10.04 8.55 25.13
C ILE A 21 10.06 7.37 24.14
N LEU A 22 10.42 6.17 24.61
CA LEU A 22 10.51 4.98 23.76
C LEU A 22 9.15 4.40 23.34
N THR A 23 8.10 4.60 24.14
CA THR A 23 6.75 4.08 23.82
C THR A 23 5.91 5.01 22.96
N SER A 24 6.21 6.32 22.96
CA SER A 24 5.43 7.34 22.24
C SER A 24 5.84 7.53 20.77
N GLY A 25 7.08 7.22 20.39
CA GLY A 25 7.56 7.40 19.01
C GLY A 25 6.87 6.49 17.97
N ASN A 26 6.49 5.28 18.36
CA ASN A 26 5.89 4.31 17.44
C ASN A 26 4.43 4.64 17.09
N THR A 27 3.68 5.26 17.99
CA THR A 27 2.25 5.55 17.77
C THR A 27 2.03 6.76 16.87
N ALA A 28 2.92 7.75 16.90
CA ALA A 28 2.86 8.90 16.00
C ALA A 28 3.11 8.49 14.54
N LEU A 29 4.18 7.72 14.30
CA LEU A 29 4.49 7.17 12.96
C LEU A 29 3.37 6.25 12.44
N ALA A 30 2.74 5.48 13.33
CA ALA A 30 1.59 4.66 13.02
C ALA A 30 0.34 5.45 12.61
N ALA A 31 0.04 6.53 13.33
CA ALA A 31 -1.10 7.39 13.02
C ALA A 31 -0.90 8.11 11.69
N ASP A 32 0.34 8.53 11.40
CA ASP A 32 0.67 9.20 10.14
C ASP A 32 0.58 8.25 8.94
N ILE A 33 1.05 7.00 9.05
CA ILE A 33 0.94 6.05 7.93
C ILE A 33 -0.52 5.64 7.65
N CYS A 34 -1.34 5.49 8.69
CA CYS A 34 -2.74 5.12 8.52
C CYS A 34 -3.61 6.26 7.99
N ARG A 35 -3.26 7.51 8.27
CA ARG A 35 -3.97 8.68 7.72
C ARG A 35 -3.45 9.05 6.35
N ASP A 36 -2.17 9.40 6.27
CA ASP A 36 -1.58 10.01 5.07
C ASP A 36 -1.20 8.94 4.04
N GLY A 37 -0.67 7.80 4.49
CA GLY A 37 -0.36 6.67 3.62
C GLY A 37 -1.62 6.05 3.00
N LEU A 38 -2.67 5.81 3.79
CA LEU A 38 -3.95 5.32 3.23
C LEU A 38 -4.53 6.30 2.21
N LYS A 39 -4.52 7.60 2.51
CA LYS A 39 -4.97 8.66 1.58
C LYS A 39 -4.16 8.65 0.28
N GLU A 40 -2.85 8.45 0.35
CA GLU A 40 -1.99 8.33 -0.83
C GLU A 40 -2.36 7.12 -1.69
N LEU A 41 -2.52 5.94 -1.07
CA LEU A 41 -2.93 4.72 -1.77
C LEU A 41 -4.29 4.90 -2.47
N GLN A 42 -5.28 5.46 -1.76
CA GLN A 42 -6.60 5.74 -2.30
C GLN A 42 -6.55 6.76 -3.45
N GLY A 43 -5.75 7.82 -3.32
CA GLY A 43 -5.57 8.80 -4.39
C GLY A 43 -4.90 8.20 -5.64
N SER A 44 -3.89 7.35 -5.46
CA SER A 44 -3.24 6.64 -6.56
C SER A 44 -4.19 5.65 -7.24
N GLN A 45 -5.06 4.97 -6.48
CA GLN A 45 -6.12 4.11 -7.03
C GLN A 45 -7.19 4.92 -7.76
N GLY A 46 -7.59 6.07 -7.23
CA GLY A 46 -8.52 6.99 -7.88
C GLY A 46 -8.04 7.40 -9.27
N THR A 47 -6.74 7.71 -9.42
CA THR A 47 -6.13 8.03 -10.72
C THR A 47 -6.27 6.90 -11.75
N ILE A 48 -6.22 5.64 -11.31
CA ILE A 48 -6.42 4.46 -12.16
C ILE A 48 -7.91 4.32 -12.51
N GLN A 49 -8.80 4.49 -11.53
CA GLN A 49 -10.25 4.39 -11.69
C GLN A 49 -10.84 5.51 -12.57
N ASP A 50 -10.29 6.72 -12.51
CA ASP A 50 -10.66 7.85 -13.38
C ASP A 50 -10.44 7.54 -14.87
N LYS A 51 -9.58 6.57 -15.17
CA LYS A 51 -9.33 6.05 -16.53
C LYS A 51 -10.13 4.78 -16.85
N GLY A 52 -11.06 4.38 -15.99
CA GLY A 52 -11.87 3.17 -16.12
C GLY A 52 -11.19 1.89 -15.61
N GLY A 53 -10.04 2.00 -14.93
CA GLY A 53 -9.25 0.84 -14.50
C GLY A 53 -8.55 0.14 -15.66
N ILE A 54 -7.80 -0.92 -15.34
CA ILE A 54 -7.18 -1.75 -16.39
C ILE A 54 -8.28 -2.45 -17.19
N TRP A 55 -9.36 -2.87 -16.53
CA TRP A 55 -10.54 -3.43 -17.20
C TRP A 55 -11.07 -2.50 -18.29
N GLY A 56 -11.36 -1.24 -17.95
CA GLY A 56 -11.92 -0.28 -18.91
C GLY A 56 -10.99 -0.02 -20.10
N TYR A 57 -9.68 0.05 -19.85
CA TYR A 57 -8.68 0.20 -20.91
C TYR A 57 -8.67 -0.97 -21.89
N LEU A 58 -8.75 -2.21 -21.39
CA LEU A 58 -8.81 -3.41 -22.24
C LEU A 58 -10.15 -3.50 -22.98
N GLU A 59 -11.26 -3.17 -22.31
CA GLU A 59 -12.61 -3.25 -22.87
C GLU A 59 -12.82 -2.28 -24.04
N GLN A 60 -12.26 -1.08 -23.92
CA GLN A 60 -12.33 -0.03 -24.94
C GLN A 60 -11.45 -0.30 -26.16
N THR A 61 -10.44 -1.17 -26.03
CA THR A 61 -9.51 -1.48 -27.13
C THR A 61 -9.92 -2.77 -27.84
N GLN A 62 -10.37 -2.67 -29.10
CA GLN A 62 -10.96 -3.81 -29.83
C GLN A 62 -10.05 -5.05 -29.86
N SER A 63 -8.73 -4.89 -30.04
CA SER A 63 -7.77 -6.00 -30.08
C SER A 63 -7.46 -6.64 -28.71
N LEU A 64 -7.85 -5.97 -27.62
CA LEU A 64 -7.57 -6.36 -26.24
C LEU A 64 -8.81 -6.76 -25.45
N ARG A 65 -10.02 -6.53 -25.97
CA ARG A 65 -11.29 -6.81 -25.28
C ARG A 65 -11.43 -8.26 -24.80
N SER A 66 -10.84 -9.24 -25.51
CA SER A 66 -10.82 -10.65 -25.04
C SER A 66 -10.11 -10.84 -23.70
N GLU A 67 -9.28 -9.88 -23.31
CA GLU A 67 -8.43 -9.90 -22.12
C GLU A 67 -9.03 -9.07 -20.97
N SER A 68 -10.20 -8.45 -21.14
CA SER A 68 -10.80 -7.57 -20.14
C SER A 68 -10.95 -8.23 -18.76
N LEU A 69 -11.22 -9.53 -18.71
CA LEU A 69 -11.29 -10.28 -17.45
C LEU A 69 -9.97 -10.24 -16.66
N LEU A 70 -8.82 -10.25 -17.34
CA LEU A 70 -7.51 -10.06 -16.71
C LEU A 70 -7.42 -8.67 -16.06
N GLY A 71 -7.87 -7.64 -16.76
CA GLY A 71 -7.94 -6.27 -16.21
C GLY A 71 -8.81 -6.20 -14.96
N LEU A 72 -10.00 -6.80 -14.99
CA LEU A 72 -10.92 -6.83 -13.86
C LEU A 72 -10.32 -7.55 -12.64
N GLN A 73 -9.60 -8.65 -12.87
CA GLN A 73 -8.90 -9.36 -11.80
C GLN A 73 -7.80 -8.51 -11.16
N ILE A 74 -7.04 -7.75 -11.96
CA ILE A 74 -6.01 -6.87 -11.44
C ILE A 74 -6.64 -5.73 -10.63
N ASP A 75 -7.66 -5.07 -11.17
CA ASP A 75 -8.35 -3.95 -10.52
C ASP A 75 -8.93 -4.39 -9.15
N GLY A 76 -9.60 -5.54 -9.10
CA GLY A 76 -10.16 -6.09 -7.86
C GLY A 76 -9.10 -6.47 -6.83
N LYS A 77 -7.95 -7.00 -7.26
CA LYS A 77 -6.85 -7.37 -6.35
C LYS A 77 -6.09 -6.15 -5.82
N LEU A 78 -5.89 -5.12 -6.64
CA LEU A 78 -5.36 -3.83 -6.18
C LEU A 78 -6.26 -3.22 -5.12
N GLN A 79 -7.58 -3.22 -5.36
CA GLN A 79 -8.54 -2.76 -4.36
C GLN A 79 -8.45 -3.58 -3.07
N ARG A 80 -8.30 -4.90 -3.17
CA ARG A 80 -8.13 -5.75 -1.99
C ARG A 80 -6.89 -5.41 -1.17
N LEU A 81 -5.75 -5.10 -1.81
CA LEU A 81 -4.54 -4.66 -1.09
C LEU A 81 -4.81 -3.39 -0.26
N ILE A 82 -5.50 -2.41 -0.84
CA ILE A 82 -5.83 -1.15 -0.18
C ILE A 82 -6.81 -1.38 0.97
N SER A 83 -7.87 -2.18 0.75
CA SER A 83 -8.84 -2.50 1.79
C SER A 83 -8.20 -3.30 2.94
N THR A 84 -7.26 -4.21 2.66
CA THR A 84 -6.51 -4.90 3.72
C THR A 84 -5.63 -3.92 4.51
N PHE A 85 -4.99 -2.95 3.84
CA PHE A 85 -4.23 -1.90 4.52
C PHE A 85 -5.13 -1.05 5.44
N GLU A 86 -6.31 -0.67 4.97
CA GLU A 86 -7.33 0.05 5.74
C GLU A 86 -7.85 -0.75 6.95
N SER A 87 -8.11 -2.05 6.78
CA SER A 87 -8.50 -2.94 7.88
C SER A 87 -7.43 -3.00 8.96
N LEU A 88 -6.16 -3.14 8.58
CA LEU A 88 -5.04 -3.12 9.53
C LEU A 88 -5.06 -1.83 10.37
N CYS A 89 -5.22 -0.67 9.71
CA CYS A 89 -5.36 0.61 10.39
C CYS A 89 -6.54 0.67 11.35
N SER A 90 -7.70 0.18 10.92
CA SER A 90 -8.94 0.20 11.70
C SER A 90 -8.90 -0.74 12.91
N GLU A 91 -8.17 -1.85 12.81
CA GLU A 91 -7.94 -2.83 13.88
C GLU A 91 -6.85 -2.41 14.87
N GLY A 92 -6.22 -1.24 14.68
CA GLY A 92 -5.08 -0.78 15.48
C GLY A 92 -3.79 -1.55 15.21
N LYS A 93 -3.76 -2.40 14.16
CA LYS A 93 -2.56 -3.07 13.66
C LYS A 93 -1.84 -2.13 12.71
N THR A 94 -0.82 -1.42 13.19
CA THR A 94 -0.10 -0.47 12.35
C THR A 94 0.54 -1.16 11.13
N PRO A 95 0.15 -0.79 9.89
CA PRO A 95 0.83 -1.25 8.69
C PRO A 95 2.28 -0.76 8.65
N THR A 96 3.18 -1.53 8.05
CA THR A 96 4.57 -1.09 7.91
C THR A 96 4.72 -0.12 6.75
N GLY A 97 5.70 0.80 6.83
CA GLY A 97 6.11 1.64 5.69
C GLY A 97 6.51 0.84 4.45
N SER A 98 7.03 -0.36 4.66
CA SER A 98 7.36 -1.30 3.58
C SER A 98 6.11 -1.81 2.86
N LEU A 99 5.06 -2.15 3.59
CA LEU A 99 3.79 -2.57 2.99
C LEU A 99 3.18 -1.42 2.16
N HIS A 100 3.14 -0.21 2.73
CA HIS A 100 2.67 0.98 2.01
C HIS A 100 3.44 1.17 0.69
N SER A 101 4.78 1.16 0.75
CA SER A 101 5.63 1.36 -0.42
C SER A 101 5.45 0.28 -1.49
N GLN A 102 5.24 -0.98 -1.09
CA GLN A 102 4.97 -2.08 -2.02
C GLN A 102 3.62 -1.89 -2.73
N ILE A 103 2.55 -1.55 -2.00
CA ILE A 103 1.23 -1.29 -2.63
C ILE A 103 1.32 -0.08 -3.57
N LEU A 104 1.95 1.01 -3.13
CA LEU A 104 2.12 2.21 -3.94
C LEU A 104 2.92 1.94 -5.23
N GLY A 105 3.95 1.08 -5.15
CA GLY A 105 4.70 0.61 -6.31
C GLY A 105 3.82 -0.11 -7.34
N LEU A 106 2.99 -1.05 -6.88
CA LEU A 106 2.04 -1.78 -7.75
C LEU A 106 1.00 -0.84 -8.39
N LEU A 107 0.52 0.16 -7.66
CA LEU A 107 -0.35 1.21 -8.22
C LEU A 107 0.41 2.09 -9.23
N GLY A 108 1.70 2.32 -9.04
CA GLY A 108 2.60 2.93 -10.02
C GLY A 108 2.67 2.13 -11.32
N ASP A 109 2.94 0.83 -11.23
CA ASP A 109 3.01 -0.07 -12.38
C ASP A 109 1.68 -0.13 -13.14
N ALA A 110 0.56 -0.18 -12.41
CA ALA A 110 -0.77 -0.11 -13.01
C ALA A 110 -1.01 1.20 -13.77
N ARG A 111 -0.60 2.35 -13.22
CA ARG A 111 -0.71 3.66 -13.91
C ARG A 111 0.11 3.69 -15.20
N MET A 112 1.25 3.02 -15.24
CA MET A 112 2.09 2.94 -16.43
C MET A 112 1.44 2.20 -17.61
N VAL A 113 0.36 1.44 -17.37
CA VAL A 113 -0.46 0.86 -18.45
C VAL A 113 -1.04 1.95 -19.34
N PHE A 114 -1.53 3.05 -18.75
CA PHE A 114 -2.19 4.14 -19.49
C PHE A 114 -1.22 5.14 -20.13
N ASN A 115 0.01 5.23 -19.62
CA ASN A 115 0.99 6.23 -20.07
C ASN A 115 1.63 5.93 -21.43
N ARG A 116 1.40 4.74 -22.00
CA ARG A 116 1.90 4.38 -23.33
C ARG A 116 0.70 4.08 -24.21
N SER A 117 0.43 4.96 -25.18
CA SER A 117 -0.69 4.84 -26.15
C SER A 117 -0.82 3.39 -26.62
N GLY A 118 -1.98 2.78 -26.37
CA GLY A 118 -2.21 1.34 -26.56
C GLY A 118 -1.86 0.82 -27.95
N ASP A 119 -2.01 1.65 -28.98
CA ASP A 119 -1.71 1.30 -30.37
C ASP A 119 -0.22 1.10 -30.67
N ARG A 120 0.69 1.58 -29.82
CA ARG A 120 2.15 1.45 -30.04
C ARG A 120 2.76 0.22 -29.38
N ARG A 121 2.08 -0.42 -28.43
CA ARG A 121 2.57 -1.65 -27.79
C ARG A 121 2.04 -2.88 -28.53
N LYS A 122 2.94 -3.84 -28.79
CA LYS A 122 2.52 -5.17 -29.24
C LYS A 122 1.66 -5.79 -28.14
N LYS A 123 0.55 -6.43 -28.52
CA LYS A 123 -0.42 -7.05 -27.59
C LYS A 123 0.29 -7.96 -26.58
N GLU A 124 1.24 -8.75 -27.05
CA GLU A 124 1.98 -9.73 -26.25
C GLU A 124 2.78 -9.06 -25.12
N GLN A 125 3.47 -7.96 -25.43
CA GLN A 125 4.25 -7.20 -24.44
C GLN A 125 3.35 -6.58 -23.36
N LEU A 126 2.17 -6.11 -23.76
CA LEU A 126 1.20 -5.60 -22.80
C LEU A 126 0.69 -6.75 -21.90
N LEU A 127 0.34 -7.90 -22.46
CA LEU A 127 -0.14 -9.03 -21.67
C LEU A 127 0.92 -9.59 -20.74
N GLU A 128 2.19 -9.62 -21.15
CA GLU A 128 3.30 -9.95 -20.26
C GLU A 128 3.39 -8.97 -19.10
N THR A 129 3.27 -7.66 -19.37
CA THR A 129 3.24 -6.62 -18.32
C THR A 129 2.10 -6.86 -17.33
N LEU A 130 0.88 -7.12 -17.84
CA LEU A 130 -0.30 -7.33 -17.01
C LEU A 130 -0.21 -8.61 -16.18
N ASN A 131 0.33 -9.69 -16.75
CA ASN A 131 0.52 -10.95 -16.02
C ASN A 131 1.59 -10.82 -14.93
N THR A 132 2.69 -10.12 -15.19
CA THR A 132 3.69 -9.80 -14.16
C THR A 132 3.08 -8.96 -13.04
N LEU A 133 2.31 -7.93 -13.39
CA LEU A 133 1.61 -7.10 -12.41
C LEU A 133 0.65 -7.94 -11.55
N LYS A 134 -0.21 -8.77 -12.18
CA LYS A 134 -1.11 -9.69 -11.47
C LYS A 134 -0.35 -10.60 -10.51
N LYS A 135 0.75 -11.20 -10.96
CA LYS A 135 1.59 -12.09 -10.16
C LYS A 135 2.16 -11.36 -8.94
N ASN A 136 2.72 -10.17 -9.12
CA ASN A 136 3.31 -9.40 -8.03
C ASN A 136 2.25 -9.00 -6.98
N ILE A 137 1.04 -8.66 -7.43
CA ILE A 137 -0.10 -8.39 -6.53
C ILE A 137 -0.48 -9.66 -5.75
N GLU A 138 -0.56 -10.82 -6.41
CA GLU A 138 -0.89 -12.10 -5.78
C GLU A 138 0.18 -12.51 -4.76
N GLU A 139 1.46 -12.32 -5.06
CA GLU A 139 2.57 -12.56 -4.14
C GLU A 139 2.52 -11.66 -2.90
N LEU A 140 2.11 -10.39 -3.07
CA LEU A 140 1.93 -9.50 -1.93
C LEU A 140 0.70 -9.88 -1.09
N LEU A 141 -0.43 -10.16 -1.73
CA LEU A 141 -1.65 -10.60 -1.05
C LEU A 141 -1.43 -11.87 -0.23
N ALA A 142 -0.65 -12.83 -0.75
CA ALA A 142 -0.34 -14.07 -0.04
C ALA A 142 0.45 -13.88 1.26
N LYS A 143 1.11 -12.72 1.44
CA LYS A 143 1.85 -12.37 2.66
C LYS A 143 0.99 -11.62 3.68
N LEU A 144 -0.23 -11.23 3.31
CA LEU A 144 -1.11 -10.45 4.16
C LEU A 144 -2.08 -11.35 4.94
N PRO A 145 -2.52 -10.92 6.13
CA PRO A 145 -3.56 -11.64 6.87
C PRO A 145 -4.84 -11.72 6.03
N SER A 146 -5.45 -12.90 6.05
CA SER A 146 -6.64 -13.27 5.29
C SER A 146 -7.92 -12.71 5.87
#